data_AF-A0A2N0VMC7-F1
#
_entry.id   AF-A0A2N0VMC7-F1
#
_cell.length_a   1.000
_cell.length_b   1.000
_cell.length_c   1.000
_cell.angle_alpha   90.00
_cell.angle_beta   90.00
_cell.angle_gamma   90.00
#
_symmetry.space_group_name_H-M   'P 1'
#
loop_
_entity.id
_entity.type
_entity.pdbx_description
1 polymer ?
#
loop_
_entity_poly.entity_id
_entity_poly.type
_entity_poly.pdbx_seq_one_letter_code
_entity_poly.pdbx_strand_id
1 'polypeptide(L)'
;MTDQEVTQEQYEQLIDDVSYLGDEAEALQYVIDRVPYSEDPPEGRSIYSTLKLIDHAQINYYRPIIEQIFSENRLIDLSHFEDYKDTFELDADDEKDVQKALRKIVKHRAALLNVLKKIPLIDWERGVKSKSGRVISLYDFVQGMVREERAHLKEIADLILIYQNEKLAQKEINAKAKNRQSN
;
A
#
# COMPACT_ATOMS: atom_id res chain seq x y z
N MET A 1 -2.26 26.25 14.10
CA MET A 1 -3.11 25.97 12.93
C MET A 1 -2.16 25.77 11.77
N THR A 2 -2.36 24.75 10.96
CA THR A 2 -1.62 24.59 9.70
C THR A 2 -2.13 25.67 8.75
N ASP A 3 -1.27 26.59 8.31
CA ASP A 3 -1.62 27.68 7.36
C ASP A 3 -1.80 27.15 5.91
N GLN A 4 -2.17 25.88 5.75
CA GLN A 4 -2.32 25.23 4.46
C GLN A 4 -3.78 25.30 4.04
N GLU A 5 -4.04 26.03 2.96
CA GLU A 5 -5.33 25.99 2.26
C GLU A 5 -5.33 24.80 1.30
N VAL A 6 -6.27 23.87 1.47
CA VAL A 6 -6.42 22.72 0.56
C VAL A 6 -7.38 23.10 -0.55
N THR A 7 -6.85 23.24 -1.76
CA THR A 7 -7.64 23.58 -2.94
C THR A 7 -8.45 22.39 -3.45
N GLN A 8 -9.53 22.67 -4.20
CA GLN A 8 -10.34 21.63 -4.85
C GLN A 8 -9.50 20.74 -5.79
N GLU A 9 -8.55 21.33 -6.53
CA GLU A 9 -7.66 20.59 -7.43
C GLU A 9 -6.75 19.62 -6.66
N GLN A 10 -6.16 20.05 -5.54
CA GLN A 10 -5.36 19.18 -4.68
C GLN A 10 -6.18 18.04 -4.09
N TYR A 11 -7.42 18.33 -3.66
CA TYR A 11 -8.35 17.32 -3.18
C TYR A 11 -8.67 16.29 -4.27
N GLU A 12 -9.02 16.72 -5.47
CA GLU A 12 -9.34 15.84 -6.60
C GLU A 12 -8.14 14.97 -6.96
N GLN A 13 -6.95 15.56 -7.06
CA GLN A 13 -5.72 14.81 -7.31
C GLN A 13 -5.43 13.77 -6.22
N LEU A 14 -5.70 14.09 -4.95
CA LEU A 14 -5.53 13.13 -3.85
C LEU A 14 -6.52 11.96 -3.97
N ILE A 15 -7.78 12.23 -4.33
CA ILE A 15 -8.79 11.20 -4.55
C ILE A 15 -8.38 10.29 -5.73
N ASP A 16 -7.88 10.87 -6.82
CA ASP A 16 -7.38 10.13 -7.98
C ASP A 16 -6.16 9.31 -7.62
N ASP A 17 -5.22 9.87 -6.86
CA ASP A 17 -4.03 9.17 -6.37
C ASP A 17 -4.40 7.96 -5.52
N VAL A 18 -5.37 8.11 -4.60
CA VAL A 18 -5.87 7.00 -3.78
C VAL A 18 -6.59 5.99 -4.67
N SER A 19 -7.39 6.41 -5.65
CA SER A 19 -8.06 5.50 -6.58
C SER A 19 -7.07 4.65 -7.37
N TYR A 20 -6.02 5.29 -7.86
CA TYR A 20 -4.98 4.64 -8.65
C TYR A 20 -4.28 3.51 -7.90
N LEU A 21 -4.10 3.61 -6.56
CA LEU A 21 -3.56 2.50 -5.76
C LEU A 21 -4.44 1.24 -5.84
N GLY A 22 -5.75 1.42 -5.92
CA GLY A 22 -6.70 0.32 -6.13
C GLY A 22 -6.52 -0.32 -7.51
N ASP A 23 -6.38 0.52 -8.54
CA ASP A 23 -6.16 0.06 -9.92
C ASP A 23 -4.82 -0.69 -10.05
N GLU A 24 -3.77 -0.24 -9.37
CA GLU A 24 -2.48 -0.95 -9.31
C GLU A 24 -2.63 -2.33 -8.65
N ALA A 25 -3.37 -2.42 -7.54
CA ALA A 25 -3.65 -3.69 -6.89
C ALA A 25 -4.52 -4.62 -7.76
N GLU A 26 -5.45 -4.09 -8.56
CA GLU A 26 -6.19 -4.88 -9.55
C GLU A 26 -5.27 -5.37 -10.69
N ALA A 27 -4.41 -4.50 -11.21
CA ALA A 27 -3.47 -4.87 -12.26
C ALA A 27 -2.50 -5.99 -11.82
N LEU A 28 -2.06 -5.97 -10.55
CA LEU A 28 -1.21 -7.01 -9.99
C LEU A 28 -1.85 -8.41 -10.03
N GLN A 29 -3.18 -8.52 -9.92
CA GLN A 29 -3.88 -9.82 -9.93
C GLN A 29 -3.62 -10.61 -11.23
N TYR A 30 -3.36 -9.93 -12.34
CA TYR A 30 -3.13 -10.57 -13.65
C TYR A 30 -1.72 -11.16 -13.82
N VAL A 31 -0.75 -10.69 -13.03
CA VAL A 31 0.67 -11.04 -13.19
C VAL A 31 1.21 -11.86 -12.02
N ILE A 32 0.59 -11.76 -10.85
CA ILE A 32 1.16 -12.24 -9.60
C ILE A 32 1.30 -13.77 -9.50
N ASP A 33 0.37 -14.53 -10.12
CA ASP A 33 0.42 -16.01 -10.08
C ASP A 33 1.58 -16.60 -10.89
N ARG A 34 2.34 -15.77 -11.60
CA ARG A 34 3.45 -16.21 -12.48
C ARG A 34 4.81 -16.12 -11.81
N VAL A 35 4.88 -15.62 -10.58
CA VAL A 35 6.09 -15.39 -9.79
C VAL A 35 5.98 -16.05 -8.41
N PRO A 36 7.11 -16.39 -7.75
CA PRO A 36 7.10 -16.90 -6.38
C PRO A 36 6.74 -15.77 -5.39
N TYR A 37 5.45 -15.60 -5.12
CA TYR A 37 4.95 -14.49 -4.29
C TYR A 37 5.10 -14.72 -2.78
N SER A 38 5.32 -15.97 -2.34
CA SER A 38 5.36 -16.36 -0.92
C SER A 38 6.76 -16.50 -0.33
N GLU A 39 7.79 -16.38 -1.17
CA GLU A 39 9.19 -16.57 -0.81
C GLU A 39 9.81 -15.23 -0.43
N ASP A 40 10.44 -15.16 0.73
CA ASP A 40 11.13 -13.94 1.16
C ASP A 40 12.47 -13.83 0.40
N PRO A 41 12.76 -12.67 -0.24
CA PRO A 41 14.06 -12.43 -0.85
C PRO A 41 15.16 -12.30 0.22
N PRO A 42 16.45 -12.44 -0.15
CA PRO A 42 17.58 -12.29 0.79
C PRO A 42 17.57 -10.97 1.57
N GLU A 43 17.06 -9.91 0.94
CA GLU A 43 16.83 -8.61 1.56
C GLU A 43 15.36 -8.22 1.38
N GLY A 44 14.63 -8.14 2.49
CA GLY A 44 13.25 -7.63 2.50
C GLY A 44 12.20 -8.70 2.76
N ARG A 45 11.00 -8.45 2.22
CA ARG A 45 9.79 -9.26 2.45
C ARG A 45 9.29 -9.82 1.13
N SER A 46 8.69 -11.00 1.18
CA SER A 46 7.94 -11.58 0.07
C SER A 46 6.83 -10.65 -0.39
N ILE A 47 6.42 -10.81 -1.65
CA ILE A 47 5.30 -10.04 -2.21
C ILE A 47 4.04 -10.22 -1.35
N TYR A 48 3.76 -11.45 -0.92
CA TYR A 48 2.63 -11.77 -0.05
C TYR A 48 2.69 -11.00 1.27
N SER A 49 3.86 -11.01 1.93
CA SER A 49 4.09 -10.30 3.19
C SER A 49 3.88 -8.79 3.04
N THR A 50 4.39 -8.20 1.96
CA THR A 50 4.21 -6.77 1.66
C THR A 50 2.75 -6.43 1.40
N LEU A 51 2.01 -7.25 0.64
CA LEU A 51 0.57 -7.04 0.43
C LEU A 51 -0.22 -7.14 1.74
N LYS A 52 0.13 -8.08 2.60
CA LYS A 52 -0.48 -8.23 3.93
C LYS A 52 -0.19 -7.04 4.83
N LEU A 53 1.01 -6.46 4.74
CA LEU A 53 1.37 -5.23 5.44
C LEU A 53 0.51 -4.05 4.96
N ILE A 54 0.32 -3.89 3.64
CA ILE A 54 -0.57 -2.86 3.08
C ILE A 54 -2.00 -3.02 3.61
N ASP A 55 -2.55 -4.25 3.55
CA ASP A 55 -3.89 -4.55 4.06
C ASP A 55 -4.02 -4.20 5.56
N HIS A 56 -3.03 -4.62 6.36
CA HIS A 56 -2.96 -4.34 7.80
C HIS A 56 -2.90 -2.84 8.10
N ALA A 57 -2.01 -2.11 7.42
CA ALA A 57 -1.86 -0.67 7.59
C ALA A 57 -3.16 0.07 7.27
N GLN A 58 -3.85 -0.34 6.19
CA GLN A 58 -5.09 0.28 5.77
C GLN A 58 -6.22 0.09 6.78
N ILE A 59 -6.37 -1.11 7.34
CA ILE A 59 -7.50 -1.44 8.24
C ILE A 59 -7.25 -1.08 9.70
N ASN A 60 -6.01 -1.17 10.18
CA ASN A 60 -5.68 -1.01 11.59
C ASN A 60 -5.09 0.35 11.93
N TYR A 61 -4.61 1.11 10.94
CA TYR A 61 -3.94 2.38 11.17
C TYR A 61 -4.61 3.52 10.39
N TYR A 62 -4.45 3.57 9.07
CA TYR A 62 -4.86 4.75 8.30
C TYR A 62 -6.37 5.00 8.32
N ARG A 63 -7.19 4.00 7.99
CA ARG A 63 -8.64 4.19 7.94
C ARG A 63 -9.23 4.56 9.30
N PRO A 64 -8.92 3.85 10.41
CA PRO A 64 -9.40 4.24 11.73
C PRO A 64 -9.00 5.67 12.11
N ILE A 65 -7.75 6.07 11.85
CA ILE A 65 -7.28 7.43 12.15
C ILE A 65 -8.05 8.47 11.32
N ILE A 66 -8.22 8.25 10.01
CA ILE A 66 -8.96 9.16 9.12
C ILE A 66 -10.42 9.29 9.57
N GLU A 67 -11.09 8.18 9.85
CA GLU A 67 -12.47 8.16 10.34
C GLU A 67 -12.58 8.88 11.69
N GLN A 68 -11.59 8.72 12.58
CA GLN A 68 -11.57 9.39 13.87
C GLN A 68 -11.37 10.90 13.72
N ILE A 69 -10.42 11.36 12.88
CA ILE A 69 -10.19 12.80 12.60
C ILE A 69 -11.46 13.45 12.05
N PHE A 70 -12.19 12.73 11.20
CA PHE A 70 -13.45 13.21 10.64
C PHE A 70 -14.56 13.27 11.70
N SER A 71 -14.68 12.24 12.55
CA SER A 71 -15.73 12.15 13.57
C SER A 71 -15.52 13.06 14.79
N GLU A 72 -14.28 13.41 15.10
CA GLU A 72 -13.91 14.20 16.27
C GLU A 72 -13.58 15.66 15.91
N ASN A 73 -14.04 16.61 16.73
CA ASN A 73 -13.69 18.03 16.58
C ASN A 73 -12.39 18.43 17.32
N ARG A 74 -11.61 17.45 17.81
CA ARG A 74 -10.37 17.70 18.55
C ARG A 74 -9.14 17.28 17.75
N LEU A 75 -8.01 17.93 18.05
CA LEU A 75 -6.72 17.57 17.50
C LEU A 75 -6.37 16.12 17.90
N ILE A 76 -6.18 15.25 16.92
CA ILE A 76 -5.71 13.87 17.16
C ILE A 76 -4.19 13.86 17.29
N ASP A 77 -3.68 13.08 18.26
CA ASP A 77 -2.25 12.87 18.48
C ASP A 77 -1.84 11.47 18.03
N LEU A 78 -1.04 11.37 16.97
CA LEU A 78 -0.57 10.11 16.39
C LEU A 78 0.36 9.33 17.33
N SER A 79 0.88 9.95 18.39
CA SER A 79 1.65 9.22 19.41
C SER A 79 0.81 8.25 20.24
N HIS A 80 -0.52 8.40 20.24
CA HIS A 80 -1.44 7.46 20.89
C HIS A 80 -1.77 6.23 20.03
N PHE A 81 -1.26 6.17 18.80
CA PHE A 81 -1.48 5.05 17.89
C PHE A 81 -0.17 4.29 17.71
N GLU A 82 -0.23 2.98 17.93
CA GLU A 82 0.88 2.08 17.63
C GLU A 82 1.17 2.11 16.13
N ASP A 83 2.44 2.02 15.75
CA ASP A 83 2.80 1.98 14.33
C ASP A 83 2.30 0.68 13.70
N TYR A 84 1.76 0.75 12.48
CA TYR A 84 1.32 -0.45 11.78
C TYR A 84 2.50 -1.38 11.48
N LYS A 85 3.72 -0.85 11.34
CA LYS A 85 4.93 -1.66 11.13
C LYS A 85 5.31 -2.45 12.37
N ASP A 86 5.02 -1.92 13.56
CA ASP A 86 5.35 -2.54 14.84
C ASP A 86 4.29 -3.59 15.26
N THR A 87 3.06 -3.43 14.79
CA THR A 87 1.93 -4.32 15.10
C THR A 87 1.64 -5.36 14.02
N PHE A 88 2.38 -5.33 12.92
CA PHE A 88 2.19 -6.26 11.82
C PHE A 88 2.82 -7.62 12.14
N GLU A 89 1.98 -8.64 12.19
CA GLU A 89 2.39 -10.03 12.34
C GLU A 89 1.77 -10.88 11.23
N LEU A 90 2.59 -11.74 10.62
CA LEU A 90 2.10 -12.77 9.70
C LEU A 90 1.75 -14.02 10.48
N ASP A 91 0.54 -14.52 10.27
CA ASP A 91 0.14 -15.82 10.79
C ASP A 91 0.96 -16.92 10.10
N ALA A 92 1.60 -17.78 10.90
CA ALA A 92 2.41 -18.89 10.41
C ALA A 92 1.57 -19.92 9.65
N ASP A 93 0.28 -20.02 9.97
CA ASP A 93 -0.68 -20.94 9.36
C ASP A 93 -1.45 -20.30 8.18
N ASP A 94 -1.08 -19.10 7.74
CA ASP A 94 -1.72 -18.45 6.60
C ASP A 94 -1.48 -19.26 5.31
N GLU A 95 -2.55 -19.56 4.58
CA GLU A 95 -2.53 -20.28 3.29
C GLU A 95 -1.78 -19.52 2.18
N LYS A 96 -1.37 -18.27 2.45
CA LYS A 96 -0.65 -17.38 1.54
C LYS A 96 -1.39 -17.14 0.21
N ASP A 97 -2.71 -17.02 0.27
CA ASP A 97 -3.54 -16.72 -0.90
C ASP A 97 -3.37 -15.25 -1.33
N VAL A 98 -2.48 -15.02 -2.29
CA VAL A 98 -2.14 -13.69 -2.81
C VAL A 98 -3.32 -13.02 -3.52
N GLN A 99 -4.16 -13.79 -4.21
CA GLN A 99 -5.35 -13.28 -4.90
C GLN A 99 -6.40 -12.79 -3.88
N LYS A 100 -6.55 -13.49 -2.76
CA LYS A 100 -7.39 -13.05 -1.64
C LYS A 100 -6.82 -11.80 -0.98
N ALA A 101 -5.51 -11.69 -0.82
CA ALA A 101 -4.88 -10.47 -0.29
C ALA A 101 -5.15 -9.26 -1.19
N LEU A 102 -4.93 -9.40 -2.50
CA LEU A 102 -5.20 -8.31 -3.47
C LEU A 102 -6.68 -7.91 -3.49
N ARG A 103 -7.61 -8.87 -3.51
CA ARG A 103 -9.05 -8.58 -3.45
C ARG A 103 -9.45 -7.82 -2.17
N LYS A 104 -8.81 -8.12 -1.03
CA LYS A 104 -9.02 -7.38 0.22
C LYS A 104 -8.54 -5.94 0.10
N ILE A 105 -7.33 -5.72 -0.41
CA ILE A 105 -6.76 -4.38 -0.62
C ILE A 105 -7.70 -3.55 -1.51
N VAL A 106 -8.11 -4.08 -2.66
CA VAL A 106 -9.04 -3.40 -3.58
C VAL A 106 -10.35 -3.03 -2.87
N LYS A 107 -10.95 -3.98 -2.12
CA LYS A 107 -12.18 -3.74 -1.36
C LYS A 107 -11.99 -2.66 -0.28
N HIS A 108 -10.90 -2.73 0.48
CA HIS A 108 -10.60 -1.77 1.54
C HIS A 108 -10.29 -0.39 0.98
N ARG A 109 -9.64 -0.31 -0.19
CA ARG A 109 -9.42 0.93 -0.93
C ARG A 109 -10.72 1.59 -1.36
N ALA A 110 -11.63 0.82 -1.95
CA ALA A 110 -12.96 1.31 -2.32
C ALA A 110 -13.74 1.83 -1.09
N ALA A 111 -13.63 1.13 0.05
CA ALA A 111 -14.22 1.60 1.30
C ALA A 111 -13.59 2.90 1.80
N LEU A 112 -12.26 3.03 1.73
CA LEU A 112 -11.56 4.27 2.09
C LEU A 112 -11.99 5.43 1.19
N LEU A 113 -12.01 5.24 -0.13
CA LEU A 113 -12.46 6.28 -1.07
C LEU A 113 -13.85 6.80 -0.73
N ASN A 114 -14.77 5.91 -0.35
CA ASN A 114 -16.11 6.30 0.08
C ASN A 114 -16.11 7.13 1.37
N VAL A 115 -15.12 6.95 2.25
CA VAL A 115 -14.92 7.82 3.43
C VAL A 115 -14.36 9.16 2.98
N LEU A 116 -13.26 9.18 2.22
CA LEU A 116 -12.59 10.42 1.78
C LEU A 116 -13.53 11.33 0.98
N LYS A 117 -14.37 10.75 0.12
CA LYS A 117 -15.35 11.50 -0.68
C LYS A 117 -16.47 12.16 0.12
N LYS A 118 -16.65 11.78 1.39
CA LYS A 118 -17.65 12.36 2.29
C LYS A 118 -17.10 13.49 3.16
N ILE A 119 -15.77 13.68 3.19
CA ILE A 119 -15.11 14.70 3.99
C ILE A 119 -15.26 16.05 3.26
N PRO A 120 -15.91 17.06 3.87
CA PRO A 120 -15.99 18.40 3.31
C PRO A 120 -14.61 18.99 3.06
N LEU A 121 -14.44 19.80 2.00
CA LEU A 121 -13.14 20.36 1.62
C LEU A 121 -12.42 21.05 2.78
N ILE A 122 -13.14 21.85 3.58
CA ILE A 122 -12.59 22.56 4.75
C ILE A 122 -12.03 21.63 5.84
N ASP A 123 -12.55 20.40 5.95
CA ASP A 123 -12.12 19.47 6.98
C ASP A 123 -10.78 18.78 6.64
N TRP A 124 -10.29 18.91 5.41
CA TRP A 124 -8.97 18.40 5.02
C TRP A 124 -7.80 19.18 5.63
N GLU A 125 -8.06 20.40 6.09
CA GLU A 125 -7.10 21.27 6.77
C GLU A 125 -7.01 20.99 8.28
N ARG A 126 -7.87 20.09 8.80
CA ARG A 126 -7.85 19.72 10.21
C ARG A 126 -6.47 19.20 10.61
N GLY A 127 -5.98 19.74 11.72
CA GLY A 127 -4.69 19.37 12.26
C GLY A 127 -4.66 17.96 12.83
N VAL A 128 -3.51 17.33 12.68
CA VAL A 128 -3.14 16.04 13.26
C VAL A 128 -1.74 16.22 13.83
N LYS A 129 -1.56 15.97 15.12
CA LYS A 129 -0.24 16.04 15.75
C LYS A 129 0.51 14.75 15.44
N SER A 130 1.61 14.87 14.71
CA SER A 130 2.50 13.77 14.36
C SER A 130 3.22 13.21 15.59
N LYS A 131 3.82 12.02 15.45
CA LYS A 131 4.68 11.41 16.47
C LYS A 131 5.89 12.29 16.85
N SER A 132 6.34 13.18 15.94
CA SER A 132 7.40 14.16 16.22
C SER A 132 6.91 15.45 16.88
N GLY A 133 5.61 15.53 17.20
CA GLY A 133 4.98 16.69 17.82
C GLY A 133 4.62 17.82 16.85
N ARG A 134 4.91 17.67 15.54
CA ARG A 134 4.51 18.64 14.51
C ARG A 134 3.04 18.48 14.17
N VAL A 135 2.33 19.57 13.93
CA VAL A 135 0.95 19.48 13.41
C VAL A 135 1.02 19.44 11.89
N ILE A 136 0.44 18.40 11.30
CA ILE A 136 0.23 18.22 9.86
C ILE A 136 -1.27 18.24 9.57
N SER A 137 -1.68 18.50 8.33
CA SER A 137 -3.09 18.44 7.96
C SER A 137 -3.57 16.99 7.74
N LEU A 138 -4.89 16.76 7.75
CA LEU A 138 -5.46 15.49 7.30
C LEU A 138 -5.05 15.20 5.85
N TYR A 139 -5.02 16.22 5.00
CA TYR A 139 -4.49 16.11 3.64
C TYR A 139 -3.06 15.54 3.63
N ASP A 140 -2.15 16.11 4.41
CA ASP A 140 -0.75 15.64 4.47
C ASP A 140 -0.65 14.21 4.99
N PHE A 141 -1.50 13.85 5.97
CA PHE A 141 -1.54 12.51 6.52
C PHE A 141 -1.95 11.48 5.46
N VAL A 142 -3.02 11.74 4.70
CA VAL A 142 -3.49 10.86 3.62
C VAL A 142 -2.51 10.86 2.45
N GLN A 143 -1.89 12.00 2.12
CA GLN A 143 -0.84 12.05 1.10
C GLN A 143 0.39 11.24 1.53
N GLY A 144 0.74 11.25 2.82
CA GLY A 144 1.78 10.40 3.40
C GLY A 144 1.47 8.91 3.23
N MET A 145 0.23 8.50 3.53
CA MET A 145 -0.25 7.13 3.28
C MET A 145 -0.07 6.74 1.81
N VAL A 146 -0.51 7.57 0.87
CA VAL A 146 -0.35 7.29 -0.57
C VAL A 146 1.11 7.08 -0.94
N ARG A 147 2.02 7.93 -0.45
CA ARG A 147 3.46 7.81 -0.73
C ARG A 147 4.06 6.52 -0.17
N GLU A 148 3.71 6.14 1.06
CA GLU A 148 4.20 4.89 1.67
C GLU A 148 3.67 3.68 0.90
N GLU A 149 2.39 3.66 0.52
CA GLU A 149 1.83 2.54 -0.22
C GLU A 149 2.39 2.40 -1.63
N ARG A 150 2.60 3.52 -2.35
CA ARG A 150 3.30 3.51 -3.65
C ARG A 150 4.70 2.92 -3.53
N ALA A 151 5.40 3.17 -2.41
CA ALA A 151 6.72 2.58 -2.19
C ALA A 151 6.63 1.05 -2.08
N HIS A 152 5.64 0.52 -1.33
CA HIS A 152 5.42 -0.92 -1.22
C HIS A 152 4.96 -1.57 -2.53
N LEU A 153 4.07 -0.93 -3.30
CA LEU A 153 3.67 -1.42 -4.62
C LEU A 153 4.84 -1.44 -5.60
N LYS A 154 5.74 -0.44 -5.51
CA LYS A 154 6.97 -0.43 -6.28
C LYS A 154 7.91 -1.57 -5.88
N GLU A 155 8.11 -1.83 -4.59
CA GLU A 155 8.90 -2.98 -4.11
C GLU A 155 8.36 -4.29 -4.70
N ILE A 156 7.04 -4.46 -4.74
CA ILE A 156 6.40 -5.63 -5.35
C ILE A 156 6.66 -5.69 -6.85
N ALA A 157 6.50 -4.58 -7.57
CA ALA A 157 6.72 -4.53 -9.01
C ALA A 157 8.18 -4.85 -9.38
N ASP A 158 9.14 -4.35 -8.60
CA ASP A 158 10.56 -4.62 -8.78
C ASP A 158 10.87 -6.12 -8.56
N LEU A 159 10.30 -6.75 -7.52
CA LEU A 159 10.42 -8.20 -7.31
C LEU A 159 9.82 -9.01 -8.46
N ILE A 160 8.64 -8.64 -8.95
CA ILE A 160 8.01 -9.30 -10.10
C ILE A 160 8.93 -9.24 -11.32
N LEU A 161 9.53 -8.07 -11.58
CA LEU A 161 10.44 -7.88 -12.71
C LEU A 161 11.71 -8.74 -12.57
N ILE A 162 12.29 -8.80 -11.37
CA ILE A 162 13.46 -9.66 -11.09
C ILE A 162 13.13 -11.13 -11.41
N TYR A 163 12.04 -11.66 -10.87
CA TYR A 163 11.65 -13.06 -11.10
C TYR A 163 11.35 -13.36 -12.58
N GLN A 164 10.74 -12.40 -13.29
CA GLN A 164 10.50 -12.56 -14.72
C GLN A 164 11.80 -12.61 -15.53
N ASN A 165 12.77 -11.75 -15.19
CA ASN A 165 14.08 -11.70 -15.85
C ASN A 165 14.91 -12.96 -15.59
N GLU A 166 14.94 -13.45 -14.35
CA GLU A 166 15.62 -14.70 -13.99
C GLU A 166 15.04 -15.89 -14.76
N LYS A 167 13.71 -15.97 -14.87
CA LYS A 167 13.01 -17.00 -15.63
C LYS A 167 13.35 -16.97 -17.12
N LEU A 168 13.53 -15.78 -17.70
CA LEU A 168 13.95 -15.63 -19.10
C LEU A 168 15.41 -16.06 -19.28
N ALA A 169 16.32 -15.60 -18.41
CA ALA A 169 17.73 -15.98 -18.45
C ALA A 169 17.92 -17.50 -18.34
N GLN A 170 17.21 -18.15 -17.41
CA GLN A 170 17.29 -19.59 -17.23
C GLN A 170 16.79 -20.37 -18.46
N LYS A 171 15.74 -19.87 -19.13
CA LYS A 171 15.24 -20.47 -20.39
C LYS A 171 16.30 -20.39 -21.50
N GLU A 172 16.98 -19.25 -21.64
CA GLU A 172 18.04 -19.09 -22.65
C GLU A 172 19.23 -20.01 -22.38
N ILE A 173 19.65 -20.14 -21.12
CA ILE A 173 20.73 -21.05 -20.70
C ILE A 173 20.35 -22.49 -21.05
N ASN A 174 19.13 -22.92 -20.71
CA ASN A 174 18.64 -24.27 -20.98
C ASN A 174 18.53 -24.56 -22.49
N ALA A 175 18.10 -23.59 -23.29
CA ALA A 175 18.03 -23.72 -24.75
C ALA A 175 19.44 -23.89 -25.36
N LYS A 176 20.41 -23.08 -24.91
CA LYS A 176 21.81 -23.19 -25.33
C LYS A 176 22.43 -24.54 -24.92
N ALA A 177 22.11 -25.05 -23.73
CA ALA A 177 22.59 -26.33 -23.25
C ALA A 177 22.04 -27.51 -24.08
N LYS A 178 20.74 -27.50 -24.41
CA LYS A 178 20.12 -28.52 -25.28
C LYS A 178 20.72 -28.55 -26.68
N ASN A 179 20.96 -27.38 -27.29
CA ASN A 179 21.58 -27.29 -28.60
C ASN A 179 23.03 -27.83 -28.62
N ARG A 180 23.75 -27.76 -27.49
CA ARG A 180 25.10 -28.34 -27.35
C ARG A 180 25.11 -29.85 -27.14
N GLN A 181 24.04 -30.43 -26.58
CA GLN A 181 23.90 -31.87 -26.37
C GLN A 181 23.29 -32.60 -27.58
N SER A 182 22.72 -31.86 -28.53
CA SER A 182 22.07 -32.40 -29.73
C SER A 182 22.99 -32.42 -30.97
N ASN A 183 24.23 -31.93 -30.81
CA ASN A 183 25.32 -31.98 -31.80
C ASN A 183 26.42 -32.92 -31.28
#